data_AF-A0A5J6L9V0-F1
#
_entry.id   AF-A0A5J6L9V0-F1
#
_cell.length_a   1.000
_cell.length_b   1.000
_cell.length_c   1.000
_cell.angle_alpha   90.00
_cell.angle_beta   90.00
_cell.angle_gamma   90.00
#
_symmetry.space_group_name_H-M   'P 1'
#
loop_
_entity.id
_entity.type
_entity.pdbx_description
1 polymer ?
#
loop_
_entity_poly.entity_id
_entity_poly.type
_entity_poly.pdbx_seq_one_letter_code
_entity_poly.pdbx_strand_id
1 'polypeptide(L)'
;MDGRLKGEDEIDRYVTFRGIDCDGNAARVMGLIEQYAADERYASPFWDYFLKKRKPFSGPEPDDLFLIHTNINQIYELFQSAEDESALALLQWVEFNCC
;
A
#
# COMPACT_ATOMS: atom_id res chain seq x y z
N MET A 1 32.64 19.37 19.88
CA MET A 1 32.72 18.75 18.55
C MET A 1 32.14 17.36 18.67
N ASP A 2 30.89 17.18 18.27
CA ASP A 2 30.43 15.91 17.71
C ASP A 2 29.35 16.25 16.69
N GLY A 3 29.83 16.68 15.53
CA GLY A 3 29.00 16.86 14.35
C GLY A 3 28.72 15.48 13.78
N ARG A 4 27.69 14.82 14.29
CA ARG A 4 27.19 13.61 13.66
C ARG A 4 26.48 14.05 12.39
N LEU A 5 27.16 13.88 11.26
CA LEU A 5 26.59 13.99 9.92
C LEU A 5 25.36 13.08 9.86
N LYS A 6 24.16 13.68 9.85
CA LYS A 6 22.91 12.98 9.55
C LYS A 6 23.04 12.52 8.10
N GLY A 7 23.19 11.22 7.89
CA GLY A 7 23.35 10.65 6.55
C GLY A 7 22.17 11.07 5.68
N GLU A 8 22.43 11.45 4.42
CA GLU A 8 21.41 11.90 3.47
C GLU A 8 20.37 10.82 3.11
N ASP A 9 20.52 9.60 3.65
CA ASP A 9 19.69 8.41 3.40
C ASP A 9 18.80 7.98 4.59
N GLU A 10 18.75 8.74 5.69
CA GLU A 10 17.87 8.38 6.82
C GLU A 10 16.42 8.79 6.53
N ILE A 11 15.53 7.80 6.36
CA ILE A 11 14.09 8.01 6.17
C ILE A 11 13.53 8.72 7.41
N ASP A 12 13.08 9.96 7.25
CA ASP A 12 12.51 10.77 8.33
C ASP A 12 11.18 11.39 7.90
N ARG A 13 10.09 10.62 8.05
CA ARG A 13 8.71 11.04 7.70
C ARG A 13 8.28 12.35 8.37
N TYR A 14 8.90 12.72 9.50
CA TYR A 14 8.54 13.90 10.28
C TYR A 14 9.39 15.14 9.91
N VAL A 15 10.37 14.98 9.03
CA VAL A 15 11.23 16.07 8.55
C VAL A 15 11.09 16.26 7.04
N THR A 16 11.19 15.20 6.22
CA THR A 16 10.91 15.25 4.78
C THR A 16 10.54 13.88 4.21
N PHE A 17 9.66 13.80 3.20
CA PHE A 17 9.44 12.58 2.40
C PHE A 17 10.60 12.21 1.46
N ARG A 18 11.74 12.92 1.54
CA ARG A 18 12.86 12.75 0.63
C ARG A 18 13.45 11.34 0.81
N GLY A 19 13.46 10.54 -0.25
CA GLY A 19 13.93 9.15 -0.24
C GLY A 19 12.85 8.09 -0.04
N ILE A 20 11.57 8.46 0.09
CA ILE A 20 10.45 7.50 0.21
C ILE A 20 9.74 7.38 -1.14
N ASP A 21 9.78 6.18 -1.74
CA ASP A 21 9.02 5.85 -2.94
C ASP A 21 7.61 5.36 -2.57
N CYS A 22 6.72 6.29 -2.21
CA CYS A 22 5.35 5.95 -1.82
C CYS A 22 4.54 5.39 -2.99
N ASP A 23 4.63 6.01 -4.16
CA ASP A 23 3.90 5.57 -5.37
C ASP A 23 4.32 4.14 -5.78
N GLY A 24 5.63 3.86 -5.78
CA GLY A 24 6.13 2.54 -6.12
C GLY A 24 5.75 1.46 -5.12
N ASN A 25 5.73 1.79 -3.81
CA ASN A 25 5.29 0.82 -2.79
C ASN A 25 3.76 0.64 -2.78
N ALA A 26 2.98 1.70 -3.02
CA ALA A 26 1.54 1.60 -3.22
C ALA A 26 1.20 0.72 -4.44
N ALA A 27 1.91 0.91 -5.56
CA ALA A 27 1.76 0.07 -6.75
C ALA A 27 2.08 -1.41 -6.48
N ARG A 28 3.09 -1.70 -5.64
CA ARG A 28 3.41 -3.07 -5.21
C ARG A 28 2.29 -3.68 -4.37
N VAL A 29 1.76 -2.96 -3.39
CA VAL A 29 0.61 -3.41 -2.59
C VAL A 29 -0.59 -3.69 -3.50
N MET A 30 -0.86 -2.80 -4.45
CA MET A 30 -1.98 -2.97 -5.39
C MET A 30 -1.81 -4.21 -6.29
N GLY A 31 -0.59 -4.49 -6.75
CA GLY A 31 -0.28 -5.71 -7.50
C GLY A 31 -0.52 -7.00 -6.69
N LEU A 32 -0.21 -6.99 -5.39
CA LEU A 32 -0.51 -8.11 -4.49
C LEU A 32 -2.03 -8.29 -4.30
N ILE A 33 -2.77 -7.19 -4.15
CA ILE A 33 -4.25 -7.24 -4.08
C ILE A 33 -4.83 -7.85 -5.36
N GLU A 34 -4.36 -7.43 -6.54
CA GLU A 34 -4.80 -7.99 -7.82
C GLU A 34 -4.51 -9.49 -7.93
N GLN A 35 -3.32 -9.92 -7.50
CA GLN A 35 -2.93 -11.34 -7.49
C GLN A 35 -3.86 -12.17 -6.60
N TYR A 36 -4.10 -11.73 -5.36
CA TYR A 36 -4.94 -12.47 -4.42
C TYR A 36 -6.42 -12.41 -4.77
N ALA A 37 -6.91 -11.29 -5.30
CA ALA A 37 -8.28 -11.16 -5.76
C ALA A 37 -8.62 -12.08 -6.95
N ALA A 38 -7.63 -12.42 -7.77
CA ALA A 38 -7.78 -13.36 -8.89
C ALA A 38 -7.77 -14.84 -8.47
N ASP A 39 -7.39 -15.14 -7.23
CA ASP A 39 -7.39 -16.50 -6.69
C ASP A 39 -8.76 -16.83 -6.08
N GLU A 40 -9.38 -17.91 -6.58
CA GLU A 40 -10.72 -18.35 -6.16
C GLU A 40 -10.84 -18.59 -4.64
N ARG A 41 -9.73 -18.88 -3.96
CA ARG A 41 -9.70 -19.06 -2.50
C ARG A 41 -10.01 -17.78 -1.72
N TYR A 42 -9.73 -16.62 -2.30
CA TYR A 42 -9.92 -15.29 -1.68
C TYR A 42 -10.94 -14.42 -2.43
N ALA A 43 -11.59 -14.99 -3.45
CA ALA A 43 -12.57 -14.28 -4.25
C ALA A 43 -13.72 -13.73 -3.38
N SER A 44 -14.05 -12.46 -3.61
CA SER A 44 -15.13 -11.77 -2.91
C SER A 44 -15.68 -10.66 -3.81
N PRO A 45 -17.01 -10.42 -3.82
CA PRO A 45 -17.58 -9.29 -4.56
C PRO A 45 -16.99 -7.93 -4.17
N PHE A 46 -16.40 -7.84 -2.97
CA PHE A 46 -15.67 -6.65 -2.53
C PHE A 46 -14.47 -6.35 -3.44
N TRP A 47 -13.68 -7.36 -3.83
CA TRP A 47 -12.46 -7.14 -4.62
C TRP A 47 -12.77 -6.68 -6.04
N ASP A 48 -13.83 -7.22 -6.66
CA ASP A 48 -14.35 -6.72 -7.94
C ASP A 48 -14.76 -5.24 -7.84
N TYR A 49 -15.42 -4.87 -6.76
CA TYR A 49 -15.84 -3.50 -6.50
C TYR A 49 -14.64 -2.58 -6.23
N PHE A 50 -13.68 -3.03 -5.42
CA PHE A 50 -12.47 -2.31 -5.09
C PHE A 50 -11.62 -2.03 -6.35
N LEU A 51 -11.34 -3.04 -7.16
CA LEU A 51 -10.55 -2.90 -8.38
C LEU A 51 -11.24 -2.01 -9.43
N LYS A 52 -12.58 -1.99 -9.46
CA LYS A 52 -13.33 -1.03 -10.29
C LYS A 52 -13.16 0.42 -9.83
N LYS A 53 -12.93 0.68 -8.53
CA LYS A 53 -12.64 2.05 -8.06
C LYS A 53 -11.31 2.56 -8.56
N ARG A 54 -10.33 1.66 -8.76
CA ARG A 54 -9.03 2.02 -9.33
C ARG A 54 -9.13 2.59 -10.73
N LYS A 55 -10.11 2.14 -11.53
CA LYS A 55 -10.34 2.65 -12.90
C LYS A 55 -11.79 3.08 -13.07
N PRO A 56 -12.18 4.24 -12.52
CA PRO A 56 -13.57 4.67 -12.53
C PRO A 56 -14.03 5.00 -13.96
N PHE A 57 -15.30 4.77 -14.24
CA PHE A 57 -15.90 5.10 -15.55
C PHE A 57 -15.95 6.61 -15.82
N SER A 58 -15.98 7.43 -14.76
CA SER A 58 -15.99 8.88 -14.84
C SER A 58 -15.29 9.50 -13.62
N GLY A 59 -14.80 10.73 -13.79
CA GLY A 59 -14.02 11.42 -12.75
C GLY A 59 -12.52 11.10 -12.82
N PRO A 60 -11.72 11.70 -11.91
CA PRO A 60 -10.28 11.43 -11.86
C PRO A 60 -10.01 10.00 -11.36
N GLU A 61 -8.94 9.40 -11.88
CA GLU A 61 -8.40 8.15 -11.34
C GLU A 61 -7.91 8.42 -9.90
N PRO A 62 -8.42 7.68 -8.90
CA PRO A 62 -7.96 7.85 -7.53
C PRO A 62 -6.54 7.32 -7.40
N ASP A 63 -5.77 7.99 -6.54
CA ASP A 63 -4.44 7.57 -6.17
C ASP A 63 -4.46 6.20 -5.45
N ASP A 64 -3.50 5.32 -5.78
CA ASP A 64 -3.42 3.97 -5.22
C ASP A 64 -3.26 4.02 -3.69
N LEU A 65 -2.46 4.97 -3.19
CA LEU A 65 -2.25 5.13 -1.74
C LEU A 65 -3.55 5.52 -1.03
N PHE A 66 -4.34 6.43 -1.62
CA PHE A 66 -5.68 6.75 -1.11
C PHE A 66 -6.61 5.52 -1.05
N LEU A 67 -6.63 4.69 -2.10
CA LEU A 67 -7.45 3.48 -2.11
C LEU A 67 -6.99 2.47 -1.05
N ILE A 68 -5.68 2.29 -0.90
CA ILE A 68 -5.10 1.40 0.10
C ILE A 68 -5.47 1.87 1.51
N HIS A 69 -5.21 3.14 1.84
CA HIS A 69 -5.46 3.69 3.17
C HIS A 69 -6.93 3.57 3.57
N THR A 70 -7.85 3.92 2.67
CA THR A 70 -9.30 3.88 2.96
C THR A 70 -9.89 2.47 3.07
N ASN A 71 -9.15 1.43 2.70
CA ASN A 71 -9.59 0.03 2.76
C ASN A 71 -8.56 -0.86 3.49
N ILE A 72 -7.69 -0.27 4.32
CA ILE A 72 -6.52 -0.95 4.87
C ILE A 72 -6.86 -2.20 5.68
N ASN A 73 -7.98 -2.19 6.41
CA ASN A 73 -8.40 -3.35 7.20
C ASN A 73 -8.80 -4.53 6.31
N GLN A 74 -9.48 -4.27 5.19
CA GLN A 74 -9.86 -5.33 4.25
C GLN A 74 -8.62 -5.93 3.58
N ILE A 75 -7.63 -5.09 3.26
CA ILE A 75 -6.35 -5.53 2.68
C ILE A 75 -5.53 -6.32 3.71
N TYR A 76 -5.52 -5.88 4.97
CA TYR A 76 -4.90 -6.61 6.07
C TYR A 76 -5.54 -8.00 6.23
N GLU A 77 -6.87 -8.08 6.25
CA GLU A 77 -7.59 -9.36 6.34
C GLU A 77 -7.27 -10.28 5.16
N LEU A 78 -7.16 -9.75 3.93
CA LEU A 78 -6.75 -10.50 2.75
C LEU A 78 -5.38 -11.15 2.94
N PHE A 79 -4.36 -10.34 3.23
CA PHE A 79 -2.99 -10.83 3.38
C PHE A 79 -2.84 -11.74 4.61
N GLN A 80 -3.59 -11.48 5.69
CA GLN A 80 -3.63 -12.37 6.85
C GLN A 80 -4.24 -13.74 6.49
N SER A 81 -5.35 -13.77 5.75
CA SER A 81 -5.98 -15.03 5.30
C SER A 81 -5.10 -15.81 4.34
N ALA A 82 -4.22 -15.12 3.62
CA ALA A 82 -3.21 -15.71 2.75
C ALA A 82 -1.94 -16.15 3.47
N GLU A 83 -1.81 -15.85 4.77
CA GLU A 83 -0.59 -16.05 5.56
C GLU A 83 0.67 -15.42 4.90
N ASP A 84 0.48 -14.32 4.15
CA ASP A 84 1.58 -13.62 3.48
C ASP A 84 2.18 -12.54 4.38
N GLU A 85 3.15 -12.95 5.19
CA GLU A 85 3.89 -12.06 6.09
C GLU A 85 4.63 -10.94 5.34
N SER A 86 5.06 -11.18 4.10
CA SER A 86 5.77 -10.17 3.31
C SER A 86 4.83 -9.08 2.81
N ALA A 87 3.63 -9.47 2.35
CA ALA A 87 2.58 -8.53 1.98
C ALA A 87 2.08 -7.72 3.18
N LEU A 88 1.92 -8.36 4.34
CA LEU A 88 1.57 -7.68 5.60
C LEU A 88 2.64 -6.66 6.01
N ALA A 89 3.92 -7.04 5.96
CA ALA A 89 5.02 -6.14 6.29
C ALA A 89 5.08 -4.94 5.33
N LEU A 90 4.85 -5.15 4.04
CA LEU A 90 4.77 -4.08 3.05
C LEU A 90 3.59 -3.15 3.33
N LEU A 91 2.39 -3.69 3.60
CA LEU A 91 1.20 -2.91 3.92
C LEU A 91 1.42 -2.02 5.15
N GLN A 92 1.98 -2.59 6.22
CA GLN A 92 2.31 -1.87 7.44
C GLN A 92 3.36 -0.78 7.20
N TRP A 93 4.38 -1.08 6.39
CA TRP A 93 5.39 -0.10 6.04
C TRP A 93 4.79 1.06 5.23
N VAL A 94 3.92 0.78 4.27
CA VAL A 94 3.23 1.82 3.48
C VAL A 94 2.37 2.69 4.38
N GLU A 95 1.53 2.10 5.23
CA GLU A 95 0.69 2.85 6.17
C GLU A 95 1.54 3.72 7.13
N PHE A 96 2.64 3.17 7.63
CA PHE A 96 3.49 3.92 8.55
C PHE A 96 4.31 5.02 7.87
N ASN A 97 4.71 4.88 6.60
CA ASN A 97 5.63 5.84 5.97
C ASN A 97 4.95 6.81 5.01
N CYS A 98 3.80 6.45 4.46
CA CYS A 98 3.15 7.19 3.37
C CYS A 98 1.79 7.79 3.75
N CYS A 99 1.15 7.32 4.83
CA CYS A 99 -0.16 7.81 5.30
C CYS A 99 -0.06 8.76 6.51
#